data_AF-A0A4Q5WAG5-F1
#
_entry.id   AF-A0A4Q5WAG5-F1
#
_cell.length_a   1.000
_cell.length_b   1.000
_cell.length_c   1.000
_cell.angle_alpha   90.00
_cell.angle_beta   90.00
_cell.angle_gamma   90.00
#
_symmetry.space_group_name_H-M   'P 1'
#
loop_
_entity.id
_entity.type
_entity.pdbx_description
1 polymer ?
#
loop_
_entity_poly.entity_id
_entity_poly.type
_entity_poly.pdbx_seq_one_letter_code
_entity_poly.pdbx_strand_id
1 'polypeptide(L)'
;MIEQLSSFAPMLAARRADGSEPLDSYRALAAELGRAGTHAAKGRAAFIHDQCAGFEGKAIFAKYRDAWGFPKGDAITLADFRRGFLYRFRDGGDAALKKWFLGSPEARAVRRYERWSSGAGWPQCVAVHEGSYDELLKIIDAG
;
A
#
# COMPACT_ATOMS: atom_id res chain seq x y z
N MET A 1 -6.27 -12.77 0.71
CA MET A 1 -6.39 -12.89 -0.78
C MET A 1 -5.04 -12.69 -1.48
N ILE A 2 -4.39 -11.53 -1.36
CA ILE A 2 -3.08 -11.31 -2.01
C ILE A 2 -1.95 -12.09 -1.32
N GLU A 3 -2.06 -12.35 -0.03
CA GLU A 3 -1.07 -13.10 0.75
C GLU A 3 -0.97 -14.59 0.41
N GLN A 4 -1.97 -15.13 -0.30
CA GLN A 4 -2.01 -16.52 -0.73
C GLN A 4 -1.30 -16.73 -2.07
N LEU A 5 -0.89 -15.64 -2.73
CA LEU A 5 -0.17 -15.68 -3.99
C LEU A 5 1.31 -16.00 -3.73
N SER A 6 1.84 -16.99 -4.45
CA SER A 6 3.25 -17.40 -4.34
C SER A 6 4.21 -16.25 -4.61
N SER A 7 3.82 -15.31 -5.48
CA SER A 7 4.65 -14.14 -5.81
C SER A 7 4.61 -13.02 -4.75
N PHE A 8 3.76 -13.09 -3.72
CA PHE A 8 3.63 -12.00 -2.75
C PHE A 8 4.82 -11.87 -1.81
N ALA A 9 5.27 -12.96 -1.19
CA ALA A 9 6.43 -12.93 -0.30
C ALA A 9 7.73 -12.52 -1.02
N PRO A 10 8.05 -13.04 -2.22
CA PRO A 10 9.17 -12.56 -3.02
C PRO A 10 9.07 -11.06 -3.36
N MET A 11 7.88 -10.58 -3.71
CA MET A 11 7.67 -9.14 -3.97
C MET A 11 7.97 -8.31 -2.73
N LEU A 12 7.45 -8.69 -1.56
CA LEU A 12 7.72 -7.99 -0.30
C LEU A 12 9.22 -7.94 0.03
N ALA A 13 9.93 -9.05 -0.16
CA ALA A 13 11.37 -9.16 0.11
C ALA A 13 12.21 -8.28 -0.83
N ALA A 14 11.74 -8.06 -2.06
CA ALA A 14 12.43 -7.21 -3.03
C ALA A 14 12.25 -5.71 -2.75
N ARG A 15 11.19 -5.29 -2.06
CA ARG A 15 10.85 -3.86 -1.88
C ARG A 15 11.93 -3.09 -1.12
N ARG A 16 12.26 -1.90 -1.62
CA ARG A 16 13.12 -0.93 -0.96
C ARG A 16 12.36 0.37 -0.69
N ALA A 17 12.84 1.15 0.27
CA ALA A 17 12.22 2.42 0.63
C ALA A 17 12.37 3.47 -0.49
N ASP A 18 13.51 3.50 -1.17
CA ASP A 18 13.76 4.39 -2.31
C ASP A 18 13.00 3.95 -3.59
N GLY A 19 12.45 2.74 -3.59
CA GLY A 19 11.79 2.11 -4.73
C GLY A 19 12.75 1.79 -5.88
N SER A 20 14.04 1.54 -5.59
CA SER A 20 15.04 1.15 -6.59
C SER A 20 14.90 -0.32 -7.02
N GLU A 21 13.96 -1.07 -6.45
CA GLU A 21 13.85 -2.51 -6.72
C GLU A 21 13.41 -2.83 -8.15
N PRO A 22 13.77 -4.01 -8.69
CA PRO A 22 13.31 -4.46 -9.99
C PRO A 22 11.79 -4.60 -10.07
N LEU A 23 11.22 -4.36 -11.26
CA LEU A 23 9.77 -4.45 -11.48
C LEU A 23 9.28 -5.91 -11.67
N ASP A 24 10.19 -6.87 -11.85
CA ASP A 24 9.83 -8.24 -12.23
C ASP A 24 8.97 -8.94 -11.18
N SER A 25 9.27 -8.75 -9.90
CA SER A 25 8.46 -9.33 -8.81
C SER A 25 7.02 -8.79 -8.78
N TYR A 26 6.83 -7.52 -9.17
CA TYR A 26 5.51 -6.91 -9.27
C TYR A 26 4.73 -7.46 -10.47
N ARG A 27 5.41 -7.59 -11.60
CA ARG A 27 4.82 -8.14 -12.85
C ARG A 27 4.45 -9.62 -12.68
N ALA A 28 5.28 -10.41 -12.01
CA ALA A 28 4.97 -11.81 -11.68
C ALA A 28 3.69 -11.91 -10.84
N LEU A 29 3.57 -11.08 -9.80
CA LEU A 29 2.37 -11.02 -8.97
C LEU A 29 1.14 -10.56 -9.77
N ALA A 30 1.28 -9.54 -10.62
CA ALA A 30 0.19 -9.08 -11.48
C ALA A 30 -0.30 -10.21 -12.42
N ALA A 31 0.62 -11.01 -12.96
CA ALA A 31 0.30 -12.17 -13.79
C ALA A 31 -0.42 -13.29 -13.01
N GLU A 32 -0.07 -13.50 -11.72
CA GLU A 32 -0.84 -14.41 -10.85
C GLU A 32 -2.25 -13.88 -10.56
N LEU A 33 -2.38 -12.60 -10.22
CA LEU A 33 -3.68 -11.94 -10.00
C LEU A 33 -4.58 -12.00 -11.24
N GLY A 34 -4.01 -11.82 -12.44
CA GLY A 34 -4.75 -11.91 -13.70
C GLY A 34 -5.37 -13.31 -13.93
N ARG A 35 -4.75 -14.36 -13.37
CA ARG A 35 -5.20 -15.75 -13.45
C ARG A 35 -6.24 -16.12 -12.38
N ALA A 36 -6.35 -15.35 -11.29
CA ALA A 36 -7.24 -15.63 -10.16
C ALA A 36 -8.76 -15.47 -10.47
N GLY A 37 -9.13 -15.11 -11.70
CA GLY A 37 -10.51 -15.20 -12.21
C GLY A 37 -11.46 -14.08 -11.78
N THR A 38 -11.25 -13.42 -10.65
CA THR A 38 -12.17 -12.37 -10.15
C THR A 38 -11.91 -11.00 -10.80
N HIS A 39 -12.97 -10.20 -10.96
CA HIS A 39 -12.84 -8.83 -11.48
C HIS A 39 -11.97 -7.94 -10.58
N ALA A 40 -12.04 -8.11 -9.26
CA ALA A 40 -11.21 -7.37 -8.32
C ALA A 40 -9.72 -7.73 -8.47
N ALA A 41 -9.39 -9.01 -8.63
CA ALA A 41 -8.01 -9.45 -8.87
C ALA A 41 -7.48 -8.96 -10.22
N LYS A 42 -8.27 -9.05 -11.29
CA LYS A 42 -7.90 -8.49 -12.62
C LYS A 42 -7.70 -6.99 -12.57
N GLY A 43 -8.58 -6.26 -11.87
CA GLY A 43 -8.42 -4.84 -11.63
C GLY A 43 -7.10 -4.54 -10.89
N ARG A 44 -6.77 -5.36 -9.88
CA ARG A 44 -5.53 -5.20 -9.13
C ARG A 44 -4.28 -5.46 -9.99
N ALA A 45 -4.32 -6.48 -10.84
CA ALA A 45 -3.26 -6.76 -11.80
C ALA A 45 -3.04 -5.58 -12.76
N ALA A 46 -4.12 -5.04 -13.34
CA ALA A 46 -4.06 -3.89 -14.22
C ALA A 46 -3.51 -2.64 -13.51
N PHE A 47 -3.90 -2.40 -12.26
CA PHE A 47 -3.38 -1.30 -11.45
C PHE A 47 -1.85 -1.41 -11.22
N ILE A 48 -1.36 -2.63 -10.94
CA ILE A 48 0.08 -2.87 -10.80
C ILE A 48 0.80 -2.62 -12.13
N HIS A 49 0.25 -3.09 -13.25
CA HIS A 49 0.82 -2.86 -14.57
C HIS A 49 0.92 -1.38 -14.91
N ASP A 50 -0.16 -0.62 -14.72
CA ASP A 50 -0.20 0.83 -14.95
C ASP A 50 0.89 1.55 -14.16
N GLN A 51 0.96 1.33 -12.85
CA GLN A 51 1.97 1.99 -12.01
C GLN A 51 3.40 1.55 -12.32
N CYS A 52 3.61 0.31 -12.74
CA CYS A 52 4.92 -0.14 -13.22
C CYS A 52 5.30 0.45 -14.58
N ALA A 53 4.33 0.88 -15.38
CA ALA A 53 4.54 1.56 -16.67
C ALA A 53 4.61 3.10 -16.54
N GLY A 54 4.50 3.63 -15.31
CA GLY A 54 4.57 5.07 -15.04
C GLY A 54 3.23 5.80 -15.11
N PHE A 55 2.11 5.08 -15.25
CA PHE A 55 0.77 5.66 -15.17
C PHE A 55 0.26 5.63 -13.74
N GLU A 56 -0.49 6.66 -13.32
CA GLU A 56 -1.01 6.71 -11.94
C GLU A 56 -2.03 5.59 -11.64
N GLY A 57 -2.82 5.18 -12.63
CA GLY A 57 -3.87 4.17 -12.46
C GLY A 57 -5.17 4.71 -11.82
N LYS A 58 -5.42 6.02 -11.89
CA LYS A 58 -6.54 6.71 -11.22
C LYS A 58 -7.91 6.09 -11.46
N ALA A 59 -8.25 5.76 -12.71
CA ALA A 59 -9.54 5.17 -13.05
C ALA A 59 -9.71 3.78 -12.45
N ILE A 60 -8.65 2.96 -12.46
CA ILE A 60 -8.66 1.62 -11.88
C ILE A 60 -8.78 1.69 -10.37
N PHE A 61 -7.99 2.56 -9.73
CA PHE A 61 -8.06 2.79 -8.28
C PHE A 61 -9.47 3.21 -7.86
N ALA A 62 -10.04 4.23 -8.48
CA ALA A 62 -11.39 4.71 -8.15
C ALA A 62 -12.46 3.61 -8.31
N LYS A 63 -12.33 2.76 -9.34
CA LYS A 63 -13.30 1.70 -9.63
C LYS A 63 -13.22 0.52 -8.67
N TYR A 64 -12.02 0.13 -8.23
CA TYR A 64 -11.81 -1.14 -7.52
C TYR A 64 -11.35 -1.00 -6.06
N ARG A 65 -11.05 0.21 -5.58
CA ARG A 65 -10.59 0.48 -4.20
C ARG A 65 -11.40 -0.25 -3.14
N ASP A 66 -12.73 -0.13 -3.20
CA ASP A 66 -13.63 -0.75 -2.21
C ASP A 66 -13.58 -2.28 -2.29
N ALA A 67 -13.51 -2.83 -3.51
CA ALA A 67 -13.40 -4.28 -3.74
C ALA A 67 -12.05 -4.84 -3.27
N TRP A 68 -11.03 -4.01 -3.12
CA TRP A 68 -9.73 -4.38 -2.53
C TRP A 68 -9.69 -4.26 -1.01
N GLY A 69 -10.78 -3.80 -0.38
CA GLY A 69 -10.89 -3.71 1.08
C GLY A 69 -10.14 -2.54 1.71
N PHE A 70 -9.88 -1.47 0.94
CA PHE A 70 -9.33 -0.25 1.50
C PHE A 70 -10.38 0.53 2.31
N PRO A 71 -9.97 1.24 3.38
CA PRO A 71 -10.87 2.13 4.13
C PRO A 71 -11.45 3.20 3.21
N LYS A 72 -12.71 3.57 3.46
CA LYS A 72 -13.40 4.66 2.78
C LYS A 72 -12.82 6.02 3.22
N GLY A 73 -13.07 7.06 2.41
CA GLY A 73 -12.61 8.43 2.67
C GLY A 73 -11.18 8.71 2.19
N ASP A 74 -10.53 9.72 2.78
CA ASP A 74 -9.25 10.27 2.27
C ASP A 74 -8.00 9.81 3.05
N ALA A 75 -8.20 8.87 3.97
CA ALA A 75 -7.12 8.26 4.76
C ALA A 75 -6.06 7.58 3.88
N ILE A 76 -6.49 6.91 2.80
CA ILE A 76 -5.63 6.25 1.83
C ILE A 76 -5.98 6.76 0.44
N THR A 77 -5.04 7.41 -0.21
CA THR A 77 -5.24 8.03 -1.53
C THR A 77 -4.34 7.38 -2.56
N LEU A 78 -4.58 7.66 -3.83
CA LEU A 78 -3.76 7.16 -4.92
C LEU A 78 -2.27 7.52 -4.74
N ALA A 79 -1.99 8.70 -4.20
CA ALA A 79 -0.64 9.19 -3.94
C ALA A 79 0.12 8.37 -2.88
N ASP A 80 -0.58 7.53 -2.12
CA ASP A 80 0.02 6.63 -1.14
C ASP A 80 0.50 5.31 -1.75
N PHE A 81 0.23 5.08 -3.04
CA PHE A 81 0.60 3.87 -3.76
C PHE A 81 1.85 4.07 -4.61
N ARG A 82 2.65 3.00 -4.68
CA ARG A 82 3.75 2.88 -5.64
C ARG A 82 3.79 1.46 -6.17
N ARG A 83 3.86 1.32 -7.50
CA ARG A 83 3.91 0.03 -8.21
C ARG A 83 2.73 -0.89 -7.86
N GLY A 84 1.57 -0.28 -7.64
CA GLY A 84 0.31 -0.95 -7.36
C GLY A 84 0.08 -1.34 -5.91
N PHE A 85 0.97 -0.97 -4.98
CA PHE A 85 0.87 -1.31 -3.56
C PHE A 85 0.96 -0.08 -2.67
N LEU A 86 0.33 -0.13 -1.50
CA LEU A 86 0.47 0.89 -0.48
C LEU A 86 1.96 1.00 -0.10
N TYR A 87 2.52 2.18 -0.33
CA TYR A 87 3.91 2.51 -0.05
C TYR A 87 4.02 3.37 1.19
N ARG A 88 3.06 4.28 1.37
CA ARG A 88 3.00 5.21 2.49
C ARG A 88 1.75 4.97 3.34
N PHE A 89 1.92 4.97 4.66
CA PHE A 89 0.82 5.04 5.61
C PHE A 89 0.86 6.37 6.37
N ARG A 90 -0.26 7.10 6.35
CA ARG A 90 -0.42 8.39 7.03
C ARG A 90 -1.29 8.18 8.27
N ASP A 91 -0.69 8.34 9.44
CA ASP A 91 -1.37 8.16 10.73
C ASP A 91 -1.75 9.50 11.32
N GLY A 92 -3.04 9.82 11.24
CA GLY A 92 -3.64 11.01 11.86
C GLY A 92 -4.27 10.75 13.23
N GLY A 93 -4.01 9.60 13.87
CA GLY A 93 -4.61 9.21 15.15
C GLY A 93 -5.99 8.54 15.05
N ASP A 94 -6.43 8.14 13.85
CA ASP A 94 -7.66 7.37 13.65
C ASP A 94 -7.44 5.90 14.06
N ALA A 95 -8.07 5.49 15.17
CA ALA A 95 -7.96 4.15 15.71
C ALA A 95 -8.51 3.06 14.75
N ALA A 96 -9.53 3.35 13.96
CA ALA A 96 -10.09 2.40 12.99
C ALA A 96 -9.13 2.20 11.81
N LEU A 97 -8.51 3.29 11.34
CA LEU A 97 -7.48 3.22 10.30
C LEU A 97 -6.24 2.47 10.80
N LYS A 98 -5.77 2.75 12.03
CA LYS A 98 -4.64 2.03 12.65
C LYS A 98 -4.96 0.55 12.80
N LYS A 99 -6.16 0.19 13.27
CA LYS A 99 -6.61 -1.21 13.36
C LYS A 99 -6.65 -1.90 11.99
N TRP A 100 -7.15 -1.22 10.95
CA TRP A 100 -7.12 -1.75 9.59
C TRP A 100 -5.68 -1.98 9.13
N PHE A 101 -4.78 -1.02 9.35
CA PHE A 101 -3.38 -1.12 8.95
C PHE A 101 -2.71 -2.34 9.58
N LEU A 102 -2.85 -2.52 10.90
CA LEU A 102 -2.25 -3.64 11.63
C LEU A 102 -2.79 -5.02 11.21
N GLY A 103 -4.04 -5.08 10.72
CA GLY A 103 -4.66 -6.33 10.26
C GLY A 103 -4.59 -6.56 8.74
N SER A 104 -4.10 -5.59 7.96
CA SER A 104 -4.17 -5.64 6.50
C SER A 104 -2.91 -6.29 5.91
N PRO A 105 -3.05 -7.32 5.05
CA PRO A 105 -1.90 -7.88 4.35
C PRO A 105 -1.18 -6.86 3.47
N GLU A 106 -1.93 -5.87 2.98
CA GLU A 106 -1.40 -4.76 2.17
C GLU A 106 -0.41 -3.90 2.96
N ALA A 107 -0.61 -3.74 4.28
CA ALA A 107 0.24 -2.92 5.13
C ALA A 107 1.69 -3.41 5.15
N ARG A 108 1.92 -4.71 4.93
CA ARG A 108 3.26 -5.31 4.84
C ARG A 108 4.11 -4.74 3.69
N ALA A 109 3.46 -4.15 2.69
CA ALA A 109 4.12 -3.47 1.57
C ALA A 109 4.55 -2.03 1.90
N VAL A 110 4.07 -1.44 3.01
CA VAL A 110 4.44 -0.07 3.38
C VAL A 110 5.92 0.03 3.68
N ARG A 111 6.54 1.10 3.19
CA ARG A 111 7.96 1.44 3.40
C ARG A 111 8.16 2.82 4.00
N ARG A 112 7.09 3.60 4.13
CA ARG A 112 7.09 4.94 4.70
C ARG A 112 5.90 5.13 5.63
N TYR A 113 6.18 5.45 6.89
CA TYR A 113 5.21 5.86 7.89
C TYR A 113 5.30 7.35 8.10
N GLU A 114 4.16 8.03 8.13
CA GLU A 114 4.08 9.46 8.44
C GLU A 114 3.11 9.67 9.60
N ARG A 115 3.57 10.32 10.67
CA ARG A 115 2.71 10.78 11.76
C ARG A 115 2.21 12.17 11.42
N TRP A 116 0.89 12.34 11.40
CA TRP A 116 0.22 13.60 11.10
C TRP A 116 -0.53 14.10 12.35
N SER A 117 -0.50 15.41 12.57
CA SER A 117 -1.20 16.07 13.67
C SER A 117 -1.96 17.29 13.16
N SER A 118 -3.15 17.51 13.73
CA SER A 118 -4.00 18.68 13.43
C SER A 118 -4.02 19.71 14.57
N GLY A 119 -3.08 19.63 15.52
CA GLY A 119 -3.08 20.43 16.75
C GLY A 119 -3.06 21.96 16.55
N ALA A 120 -2.62 22.45 15.39
CA ALA A 120 -2.54 23.87 15.04
C ALA A 120 -3.56 24.30 13.96
N GLY A 121 -4.65 23.56 13.77
CA GLY A 121 -5.73 23.88 12.84
C GLY A 121 -5.52 23.40 11.40
N TRP A 122 -4.30 23.04 11.01
CA TRP A 122 -3.99 22.42 9.71
C TRP A 122 -3.25 21.10 9.93
N PRO A 123 -3.57 20.04 9.16
CA PRO A 123 -2.82 18.79 9.21
C PRO A 123 -1.35 19.01 8.82
N GLN A 124 -0.44 18.64 9.71
CA GLN A 124 1.00 18.71 9.49
C GLN A 124 1.64 17.35 9.74
N CYS A 125 2.57 16.97 8.87
CA CYS A 125 3.42 15.81 9.10
C CYS A 125 4.48 16.17 10.14
N VAL A 126 4.42 15.52 11.31
CA VAL A 126 5.32 15.80 12.45
C VAL A 126 6.46 14.78 12.56
N ALA A 127 6.33 13.62 11.92
CA ALA A 127 7.39 12.63 11.86
C ALA A 127 7.28 11.79 10.58
N VAL A 128 8.43 11.42 10.02
CA VAL A 128 8.56 10.52 8.87
C VAL A 128 9.54 9.43 9.24
N HIS A 129 9.14 8.19 9.02
CA HIS A 129 9.99 7.02 9.23
C HIS A 129 9.95 6.13 8.00
N GLU A 130 11.10 5.67 7.56
CA GLU A 130 11.24 4.76 6.43
C GLU A 130 11.91 3.47 6.89
N GLY A 131 11.48 2.34 6.32
CA GLY A 131 11.98 1.04 6.72
C GLY A 131 11.07 -0.09 6.26
N SER A 132 11.45 -1.31 6.62
CA SER A 132 10.59 -2.49 6.51
C SER A 132 9.35 -2.37 7.41
N TYR A 133 8.31 -3.15 7.10
CA TYR A 133 7.09 -3.16 7.90
C TYR A 133 7.36 -3.44 9.38
N ASP A 134 8.25 -4.38 9.69
CA ASP A 134 8.57 -4.76 11.08
C ASP A 134 9.33 -3.65 11.83
N GLU A 135 10.15 -2.86 11.12
CA GLU A 135 10.78 -1.67 11.70
C GLU A 135 9.75 -0.57 11.97
N LEU A 136 8.81 -0.37 11.05
CA LEU A 136 7.74 0.61 11.21
C LEU A 136 6.79 0.25 12.36
N LEU A 137 6.48 -1.04 12.56
CA LEU A 137 5.66 -1.50 13.67
C LEU A 137 6.25 -1.10 15.04
N LYS A 138 7.56 -1.25 15.22
CA LYS A 138 8.23 -0.85 16.46
C LYS A 138 8.05 0.64 16.77
N ILE A 139 7.96 1.47 15.74
CA ILE A 139 7.76 2.92 15.87
C ILE A 139 6.31 3.23 16.20
N ILE A 140 5.37 2.54 15.54
CA ILE A 140 3.93 2.68 15.73
C ILE A 140 3.48 2.23 17.14
N ASP A 141 4.17 1.23 17.71
CA ASP A 141 3.90 0.70 19.05
C ASP A 141 4.56 1.55 20.16
N ALA A 142 5.63 2.28 19.84
CA ALA A 142 6.36 3.11 20.79
C ALA A 142 5.74 4.51 21.02
N GLY A 143 4.74 4.92 20.22
CA GLY A 143 4.25 6.30 20.14
C GLY A 143 2.74 6.46 20.27
#